data_AF-R6T334-F1
#
_entry.id   AF-R6T334-F1
#
_cell.length_a   1.000
_cell.length_b   1.000
_cell.length_c   1.000
_cell.angle_alpha   90.00
_cell.angle_beta   90.00
_cell.angle_gamma   90.00
#
_symmetry.space_group_name_H-M   'P 1'
#
loop_
_entity.id
_entity.type
_entity.pdbx_description
1 polymer ?
#
loop_
_entity_poly.entity_id
_entity_poly.type
_entity_poly.pdbx_seq_one_letter_code
_entity_poly.pdbx_strand_id
1 'polypeptide(L)'
;MGVVNARTYFAVGATLPDPVECFASVNEADSYTAEYIKKPEHIDSLGDYAVQVRLTDAAGNRSPVYDAVLTLIYDKEPPQIHGAQDLVIYTGEAAAYEKNIRLTDNCAGKIRLTVDSSKVNNTVPGTYPVVYTATDAAGNQTTCSVKVHVYAQSVSTELLNQKLDAVLATIVTPQMDREAQCRAVYAYVQDRIAYAGTAEKKDWVAAAYDALFVTGSGDCYSYFAAAKAFLERLGIPNMDIQRTPGLVQETHYWSLVNIGTDAAPRWYHFDCTRLTSSYKVSGCLLTDAQVRAYDKWRAGSYFRAYDTTLYPASATAIITPISELGPYLQ
;
A
#
# COMPACT_ATOMS: atom_id res chain seq x y z
N MET A 1 -12.03 -33.45 -26.57
CA MET A 1 -11.70 -34.91 -26.57
C MET A 1 -10.97 -35.24 -25.27
N GLY A 2 -11.34 -36.30 -24.55
CA GLY A 2 -10.74 -36.65 -23.25
C GLY A 2 -9.70 -37.77 -23.34
N VAL A 3 -8.69 -37.72 -22.47
CA VAL A 3 -7.73 -38.81 -22.20
C VAL A 3 -8.08 -39.41 -20.85
N VAL A 4 -8.38 -40.70 -20.81
CA VAL A 4 -8.83 -41.40 -19.59
C VAL A 4 -7.62 -41.81 -18.74
N ASN A 5 -7.76 -41.73 -17.42
CA ASN A 5 -6.79 -42.28 -16.48
C ASN A 5 -6.71 -43.81 -16.60
N ALA A 6 -5.53 -44.39 -16.39
CA ALA A 6 -5.40 -45.84 -16.34
C ALA A 6 -6.21 -46.44 -15.17
N ARG A 7 -6.22 -45.76 -14.02
CA ARG A 7 -7.05 -46.04 -12.84
C ARG A 7 -7.34 -44.74 -12.11
N THR A 8 -8.52 -44.65 -11.49
CA THR A 8 -8.89 -43.58 -10.56
C THR A 8 -9.11 -44.19 -9.19
N TYR A 9 -8.26 -43.85 -8.22
CA TYR A 9 -8.35 -44.40 -6.87
C TYR A 9 -9.35 -43.62 -6.03
N PHE A 10 -10.06 -44.30 -5.13
CA PHE A 10 -10.93 -43.65 -4.15
C PHE A 10 -10.99 -44.46 -2.84
N ALA A 11 -11.25 -43.76 -1.75
CA ALA A 11 -11.15 -44.33 -0.41
C ALA A 11 -12.44 -45.01 0.07
N VAL A 12 -12.29 -46.05 0.91
CA VAL A 12 -13.40 -46.65 1.66
C VAL A 12 -14.14 -45.59 2.48
N GLY A 13 -15.46 -45.55 2.36
CA GLY A 13 -16.32 -44.57 3.03
C GLY A 13 -16.51 -43.26 2.28
N ALA A 14 -15.74 -43.02 1.21
CA ALA A 14 -15.96 -41.89 0.32
C ALA A 14 -17.16 -42.14 -0.60
N THR A 15 -17.79 -41.06 -1.06
CA THR A 15 -18.73 -41.13 -2.18
C THR A 15 -17.99 -41.49 -3.47
N LEU A 16 -18.70 -42.04 -4.45
CA LEU A 16 -18.15 -42.28 -5.79
C LEU A 16 -17.47 -40.99 -6.32
N PRO A 17 -16.27 -41.08 -6.93
CA PRO A 17 -15.60 -39.92 -7.51
C PRO A 17 -16.49 -39.13 -8.46
N ASP A 18 -16.18 -37.85 -8.64
CA ASP A 18 -16.76 -37.11 -9.76
C ASP A 18 -16.28 -37.75 -11.08
N PRO A 19 -17.16 -37.99 -12.07
CA PRO A 19 -16.76 -38.60 -13.33
C PRO A 19 -15.64 -37.84 -14.06
N VAL A 20 -15.42 -36.55 -13.76
CA VAL A 20 -14.29 -35.79 -14.31
C VAL A 20 -12.93 -36.33 -13.86
N GLU A 21 -12.84 -36.90 -12.66
CA GLU A 21 -11.62 -37.49 -12.09
C GLU A 21 -11.16 -38.74 -12.85
N CYS A 22 -12.03 -39.32 -13.70
CA CYS A 22 -11.67 -40.42 -14.58
C CYS A 22 -10.76 -39.98 -15.75
N PHE A 23 -10.58 -38.67 -15.98
CA PHE A 23 -9.81 -38.15 -17.11
C PHE A 23 -8.45 -37.58 -16.65
N ALA A 24 -7.37 -38.02 -17.30
CA ALA A 24 -6.03 -37.46 -17.12
C ALA A 24 -5.92 -36.03 -17.69
N SER A 25 -6.63 -35.80 -18.80
CA SER A 25 -6.75 -34.49 -19.43
C SER A 25 -7.99 -34.40 -20.30
N VAL A 26 -8.50 -33.19 -20.48
CA VAL A 26 -9.60 -32.88 -21.40
C VAL A 26 -9.13 -31.76 -22.31
N ASN A 27 -9.15 -32.01 -23.62
CA ASN A 27 -8.92 -30.98 -24.63
C ASN A 27 -10.27 -30.35 -25.00
N GLU A 28 -10.63 -29.29 -24.28
CA GLU A 28 -11.82 -28.45 -24.46
C GLU A 28 -11.45 -27.02 -24.04
N ALA A 29 -11.82 -26.03 -24.85
CA ALA A 29 -11.51 -24.63 -24.61
C ALA A 29 -12.58 -23.94 -23.76
N ASP A 30 -13.84 -24.38 -23.88
CA ASP A 30 -14.96 -23.87 -23.10
C ASP A 30 -15.20 -24.69 -21.83
N SER A 31 -16.23 -24.33 -21.05
CA SER A 31 -16.65 -25.15 -19.91
C SER A 31 -17.21 -26.50 -20.38
N TYR A 32 -17.02 -27.55 -19.58
CA TYR A 32 -17.55 -28.87 -19.85
C TYR A 32 -18.07 -29.55 -18.58
N THR A 33 -18.82 -30.63 -18.76
CA THR A 33 -19.30 -31.52 -17.71
C THR A 33 -18.93 -32.95 -18.02
N ALA A 34 -18.80 -33.79 -16.98
CA ALA A 34 -18.62 -35.23 -17.11
C ALA A 34 -19.80 -35.95 -16.45
N GLU A 35 -20.20 -37.10 -17.01
CA GLU A 35 -21.26 -37.93 -16.44
C GLU A 35 -20.91 -39.42 -16.52
N TYR A 36 -21.46 -40.20 -15.59
CA TYR A 36 -21.42 -41.66 -15.66
C TYR A 36 -22.54 -42.20 -16.54
N ILE A 37 -22.18 -42.93 -17.60
CA ILE A 37 -23.09 -43.70 -18.45
C ILE A 37 -23.37 -45.07 -17.83
N LYS A 38 -22.34 -45.67 -17.22
CA LYS A 38 -22.45 -46.91 -16.45
C LYS A 38 -21.72 -46.75 -15.13
N LYS A 39 -22.44 -46.97 -14.04
CA LYS A 39 -21.92 -47.00 -12.66
C LYS A 39 -21.79 -48.46 -12.20
N PRO A 40 -20.93 -48.74 -11.20
CA PRO A 40 -21.01 -50.02 -10.50
C PRO A 40 -22.33 -50.11 -9.74
N GLU A 41 -23.01 -51.26 -9.81
CA GLU A 41 -24.27 -51.49 -9.08
C GLU A 41 -24.03 -51.54 -7.56
N HIS A 42 -22.94 -52.19 -7.15
CA HIS A 42 -22.51 -52.33 -5.77
C HIS A 42 -20.98 -52.15 -5.66
N ILE A 43 -20.52 -51.65 -4.51
CA ILE A 43 -19.10 -51.43 -4.21
C ILE A 43 -18.84 -51.99 -2.80
N ASP A 44 -18.82 -53.32 -2.71
CA ASP A 44 -18.85 -54.02 -1.43
C ASP A 44 -17.48 -54.52 -0.98
N SER A 45 -16.46 -54.43 -1.84
CA SER A 45 -15.10 -54.89 -1.55
C SER A 45 -14.04 -54.00 -2.18
N LEU A 46 -12.81 -54.07 -1.67
CA LEU A 46 -11.66 -53.46 -2.35
C LEU A 46 -11.50 -54.02 -3.76
N GLY A 47 -10.94 -53.22 -4.68
CA GLY A 47 -10.59 -53.66 -6.02
C GLY A 47 -11.08 -52.74 -7.14
N ASP A 48 -10.97 -53.26 -8.37
CA ASP A 48 -11.24 -52.53 -9.61
C ASP A 48 -12.72 -52.68 -10.03
N TYR A 49 -13.33 -51.55 -10.41
CA TYR A 49 -14.70 -51.43 -10.87
C TYR A 49 -14.75 -50.75 -12.23
N ALA A 50 -15.27 -51.46 -13.23
CA ALA A 50 -15.44 -50.93 -14.58
C ALA A 50 -16.61 -49.94 -14.63
N VAL A 51 -16.35 -48.74 -15.15
CA VAL A 51 -17.35 -47.69 -15.35
C VAL A 51 -17.27 -47.13 -16.77
N GLN A 52 -18.33 -46.45 -17.18
CA GLN A 52 -18.34 -45.72 -18.45
C GLN A 52 -18.66 -44.27 -18.21
N VAL A 53 -17.88 -43.37 -18.81
CA VAL A 53 -18.00 -41.92 -18.64
C VAL A 53 -18.10 -41.20 -19.98
N ARG A 54 -18.69 -40.01 -19.97
CA ARG A 54 -18.86 -39.14 -21.14
C ARG A 54 -18.67 -37.68 -20.77
N LEU A 55 -18.09 -36.92 -21.70
CA LEU A 55 -17.95 -35.47 -21.60
C LEU A 55 -19.02 -34.77 -22.45
N THR A 56 -19.53 -33.64 -21.95
CA THR A 56 -20.41 -32.73 -22.70
C THR A 56 -19.88 -31.30 -22.58
N ASP A 57 -19.65 -30.62 -23.70
CA ASP A 57 -19.20 -29.22 -23.73
C ASP A 57 -20.34 -28.23 -23.44
N ALA A 58 -20.03 -26.94 -23.37
CA ALA A 58 -20.99 -25.87 -23.10
C ALA A 58 -22.08 -25.74 -24.18
N ALA A 59 -21.78 -26.14 -25.43
CA ALA A 59 -22.71 -26.13 -26.55
C ALA A 59 -23.60 -27.39 -26.59
N GLY A 60 -23.36 -28.35 -25.71
CA GLY A 60 -24.09 -29.61 -25.62
C GLY A 60 -23.54 -30.72 -26.53
N ASN A 61 -22.39 -30.53 -27.18
CA ASN A 61 -21.76 -31.59 -27.96
C ASN A 61 -21.19 -32.65 -27.02
N ARG A 62 -21.34 -33.91 -27.41
CA ARG A 62 -20.98 -35.07 -26.59
C ARG A 62 -19.81 -35.82 -27.17
N SER A 63 -18.87 -36.22 -26.32
CA SER A 63 -17.81 -37.15 -26.69
C SER A 63 -18.35 -38.56 -26.94
N PRO A 64 -17.55 -39.46 -27.56
CA PRO A 64 -17.74 -40.89 -27.40
C PRO A 64 -17.79 -41.30 -25.92
N VAL A 65 -18.37 -42.47 -25.65
CA VAL A 65 -18.33 -43.08 -24.32
C VAL A 65 -16.94 -43.68 -24.10
N TYR A 66 -16.36 -43.41 -22.95
CA TYR A 66 -15.05 -43.91 -22.56
C TYR A 66 -15.19 -44.96 -21.45
N ASP A 67 -14.50 -46.09 -21.58
CA ASP A 67 -14.34 -47.05 -20.49
C ASP A 67 -13.27 -46.53 -19.51
N ALA A 68 -13.55 -46.59 -18.21
CA ALA A 68 -12.64 -46.21 -17.14
C ALA A 68 -12.69 -47.23 -16.00
N VAL A 69 -11.68 -47.20 -15.13
CA VAL A 69 -11.56 -48.08 -13.97
C VAL A 69 -11.47 -47.25 -12.70
N LEU A 70 -12.39 -47.49 -11.77
CA LEU A 70 -12.32 -46.99 -10.40
C LEU A 70 -11.71 -48.07 -9.50
N THR A 71 -10.76 -47.72 -8.65
CA THR A 71 -10.12 -48.67 -7.72
C THR A 71 -10.40 -48.26 -6.28
N LEU A 72 -11.18 -49.07 -5.56
CA LEU A 72 -11.47 -48.85 -4.14
C LEU A 72 -10.29 -49.34 -3.28
N ILE A 73 -9.72 -48.47 -2.46
CA ILE A 73 -8.60 -48.77 -1.57
C ILE A 73 -8.84 -48.30 -0.13
N TYR A 74 -8.08 -48.86 0.82
CA TYR A 74 -7.90 -48.25 2.13
C TYR A 74 -6.86 -47.16 2.03
N ASP A 75 -7.32 -45.93 2.01
CA ASP A 75 -6.44 -44.78 1.94
C ASP A 75 -5.85 -44.44 3.31
N LYS A 76 -4.52 -44.27 3.34
CA LYS A 76 -3.73 -43.95 4.53
C LYS A 76 -2.74 -42.82 4.27
N GLU A 77 -2.70 -42.32 3.04
CA GLU A 77 -1.79 -41.25 2.65
C GLU A 77 -2.53 -39.92 2.87
N PRO A 78 -1.91 -38.94 3.54
CA PRO A 78 -2.56 -37.66 3.74
C PRO A 78 -2.41 -36.74 2.53
N PRO A 79 -3.33 -35.77 2.36
CA PRO A 79 -3.29 -34.85 1.24
C PRO A 79 -2.05 -33.94 1.32
N GLN A 80 -1.62 -33.41 0.19
CA GLN A 80 -0.51 -32.47 0.10
C GLN A 80 -1.01 -31.04 -0.08
N ILE A 81 -0.38 -30.10 0.63
CA ILE A 81 -0.62 -28.66 0.52
C ILE A 81 0.51 -28.02 -0.27
N HIS A 82 0.20 -27.39 -1.40
CA HIS A 82 1.14 -26.68 -2.27
C HIS A 82 0.85 -25.18 -2.26
N GLY A 83 1.89 -24.37 -2.48
CA GLY A 83 1.77 -22.92 -2.64
C GLY A 83 1.60 -22.13 -1.34
N ALA A 84 1.61 -22.79 -0.18
CA ALA A 84 1.63 -22.14 1.12
C ALA A 84 2.96 -21.41 1.32
N GLN A 85 2.89 -20.10 1.56
CA GLN A 85 4.04 -19.23 1.75
C GLN A 85 3.73 -18.14 2.76
N ASP A 86 4.77 -17.52 3.31
CA ASP A 86 4.61 -16.36 4.20
C ASP A 86 3.92 -15.20 3.46
N LEU A 87 3.09 -14.48 4.21
CA LEU A 87 2.27 -13.37 3.73
C LEU A 87 2.80 -12.05 4.30
N VAL A 88 2.65 -10.99 3.53
CA VAL A 88 2.95 -9.62 3.95
C VAL A 88 1.68 -8.79 3.84
N ILE A 89 1.31 -8.12 4.94
CA ILE A 89 0.20 -7.17 5.00
C ILE A 89 0.63 -5.94 5.80
N TYR A 90 -0.10 -4.84 5.64
CA TYR A 90 0.05 -3.64 6.46
C TYR A 90 -1.03 -3.56 7.54
N THR A 91 -0.79 -2.75 8.58
CA THR A 91 -1.76 -2.55 9.65
C THR A 91 -3.13 -2.13 9.09
N GLY A 92 -4.18 -2.88 9.42
CA GLY A 92 -5.55 -2.66 8.97
C GLY A 92 -5.96 -3.44 7.71
N GLU A 93 -5.01 -4.05 6.99
CA GLU A 93 -5.31 -4.84 5.79
C GLU A 93 -5.83 -6.25 6.12
N ALA A 94 -6.63 -6.81 5.21
CA ALA A 94 -7.05 -8.20 5.25
C ALA A 94 -6.06 -9.10 4.49
N ALA A 95 -5.74 -10.27 5.05
CA ALA A 95 -4.87 -11.25 4.39
C ALA A 95 -5.68 -12.24 3.54
N ALA A 96 -5.20 -12.53 2.33
CA ALA A 96 -5.78 -13.53 1.43
C ALA A 96 -5.16 -14.91 1.67
N TYR A 97 -5.59 -15.60 2.74
CA TYR A 97 -4.95 -16.83 3.21
C TYR A 97 -4.97 -18.00 2.23
N GLU A 98 -5.98 -18.11 1.38
CA GLU A 98 -6.12 -19.23 0.43
C GLU A 98 -5.49 -18.94 -0.93
N LYS A 99 -4.89 -17.76 -1.11
CA LYS A 99 -4.29 -17.37 -2.38
C LYS A 99 -3.14 -18.33 -2.73
N ASN A 100 -3.20 -18.88 -3.94
CA ASN A 100 -2.23 -19.83 -4.50
C ASN A 100 -2.19 -21.21 -3.80
N ILE A 101 -3.09 -21.50 -2.86
CA ILE A 101 -3.15 -22.83 -2.26
C ILE A 101 -3.71 -23.82 -3.28
N ARG A 102 -2.98 -24.92 -3.49
CA ARG A 102 -3.44 -26.07 -4.26
C ARG A 102 -3.32 -27.32 -3.41
N LEU A 103 -4.36 -28.15 -3.41
CA LEU A 103 -4.41 -29.42 -2.69
C LEU A 103 -4.38 -30.57 -3.68
N THR A 104 -3.66 -31.64 -3.35
CA THR A 104 -3.61 -32.87 -4.14
C THR A 104 -3.59 -34.07 -3.22
N ASP A 105 -4.08 -35.20 -3.69
CA ASP A 105 -4.12 -36.45 -2.93
C ASP A 105 -3.94 -37.65 -3.89
N ASN A 106 -3.62 -38.83 -3.35
CA ASN A 106 -3.54 -40.08 -4.11
C ASN A 106 -4.94 -40.62 -4.49
N CYS A 107 -5.97 -40.30 -3.70
CA CYS A 107 -7.36 -40.66 -3.97
C CYS A 107 -8.16 -39.46 -4.52
N ALA A 108 -9.07 -39.77 -5.44
CA ALA A 108 -10.10 -38.84 -5.87
C ALA A 108 -11.09 -38.58 -4.72
N GLY A 109 -11.50 -37.33 -4.57
CA GLY A 109 -12.42 -36.92 -3.52
C GLY A 109 -12.25 -35.45 -3.14
N LYS A 110 -13.22 -34.92 -2.38
CA LYS A 110 -13.14 -33.55 -1.87
C LYS A 110 -12.16 -33.48 -0.70
N ILE A 111 -11.14 -32.65 -0.83
CA ILE A 111 -10.23 -32.29 0.27
C ILE A 111 -10.77 -31.03 0.95
N ARG A 112 -10.95 -31.06 2.27
CA ARG A 112 -11.34 -29.89 3.07
C ARG A 112 -10.11 -29.14 3.55
N LEU A 113 -10.03 -27.85 3.24
CA LEU A 113 -9.06 -26.94 3.84
C LEU A 113 -9.67 -26.21 5.05
N THR A 114 -8.92 -26.10 6.14
CA THR A 114 -9.23 -25.22 7.27
C THR A 114 -8.03 -24.33 7.54
N VAL A 115 -8.28 -23.02 7.76
CA VAL A 115 -7.25 -22.02 8.06
C VAL A 115 -7.47 -21.48 9.47
N ASP A 116 -6.52 -21.68 10.36
CA ASP A 116 -6.49 -21.05 11.68
C ASP A 116 -5.60 -19.81 11.63
N SER A 117 -6.24 -18.64 11.59
CA SER A 117 -5.62 -17.32 11.69
C SER A 117 -5.97 -16.60 12.98
N SER A 118 -6.49 -17.31 13.99
CA SER A 118 -6.99 -16.73 15.26
C SER A 118 -5.94 -15.92 16.03
N LYS A 119 -4.66 -16.19 15.79
CA LYS A 119 -3.53 -15.48 16.41
C LYS A 119 -3.09 -14.23 15.65
N VAL A 120 -3.62 -13.98 14.45
CA VAL A 120 -3.22 -12.82 13.63
C VAL A 120 -3.87 -11.56 14.18
N ASN A 121 -3.06 -10.61 14.65
CA ASN A 121 -3.51 -9.26 14.93
C ASN A 121 -3.03 -8.33 13.80
N ASN A 122 -3.93 -8.01 12.87
CA ASN A 122 -3.61 -7.14 11.74
C ASN A 122 -3.57 -5.65 12.11
N THR A 123 -3.75 -5.26 13.38
CA THR A 123 -3.67 -3.86 13.81
C THR A 123 -2.34 -3.49 14.47
N VAL A 124 -1.53 -4.50 14.84
CA VAL A 124 -0.27 -4.31 15.53
C VAL A 124 0.86 -4.88 14.67
N PRO A 125 1.89 -4.08 14.33
CA PRO A 125 3.04 -4.59 13.60
C PRO A 125 3.68 -5.78 14.32
N GLY A 126 4.00 -6.83 13.57
CA GLY A 126 4.48 -8.08 14.15
C GLY A 126 4.49 -9.23 13.15
N THR A 127 4.82 -10.41 13.63
CA THR A 127 4.77 -11.65 12.83
C THR A 127 3.88 -12.65 13.54
N TYR A 128 2.85 -13.13 12.85
CA TYR A 128 1.81 -13.98 13.43
C TYR A 128 1.73 -15.32 12.69
N PRO A 129 1.57 -16.45 13.40
CA PRO A 129 1.43 -17.75 12.76
C PRO A 129 0.02 -17.94 12.19
N VAL A 130 -0.05 -18.60 11.05
CA VAL A 130 -1.28 -19.16 10.46
C VAL A 130 -1.04 -20.65 10.24
N VAL A 131 -2.06 -21.47 10.51
CA VAL A 131 -1.98 -22.93 10.34
C VAL A 131 -3.05 -23.38 9.33
N TYR A 132 -2.60 -24.04 8.27
CA TYR A 132 -3.45 -24.73 7.30
C TYR A 132 -3.57 -26.20 7.69
N THR A 133 -4.79 -26.73 7.62
CA THR A 133 -5.07 -28.16 7.79
C THR A 133 -5.87 -28.64 6.58
N ALA A 134 -5.33 -29.60 5.84
CA ALA A 134 -6.02 -30.31 4.77
C ALA A 134 -6.49 -31.68 5.28
N THR A 135 -7.74 -32.05 5.00
CA THR A 135 -8.32 -33.35 5.37
C THR A 135 -8.99 -33.98 4.15
N ASP A 136 -8.59 -35.20 3.81
CA ASP A 136 -9.18 -35.96 2.71
C ASP A 136 -10.53 -36.62 3.11
N ALA A 137 -11.10 -37.41 2.20
CA ALA A 137 -12.36 -38.12 2.42
C ALA A 137 -12.23 -39.34 3.35
N ALA A 138 -11.04 -39.91 3.50
CA ALA A 138 -10.74 -41.02 4.40
C ALA A 138 -10.47 -40.55 5.85
N GLY A 139 -10.26 -39.25 6.03
CA GLY A 139 -9.95 -38.60 7.30
C GLY A 139 -8.46 -38.41 7.56
N ASN A 140 -7.56 -38.68 6.61
CA ASN A 140 -6.14 -38.39 6.80
C ASN A 140 -5.89 -36.88 6.69
N GLN A 141 -4.84 -36.41 7.38
CA GLN A 141 -4.58 -34.97 7.54
C GLN A 141 -3.13 -34.58 7.31
N THR A 142 -2.95 -33.41 6.72
CA THR A 142 -1.68 -32.69 6.65
C THR A 142 -1.84 -31.28 7.19
N THR A 143 -0.85 -30.83 7.95
CA THR A 143 -0.78 -29.46 8.48
C THR A 143 0.45 -28.72 8.00
N CYS A 144 0.30 -27.44 7.69
CA CYS A 144 1.38 -26.53 7.32
C CYS A 144 1.24 -25.23 8.12
N SER A 145 2.35 -24.66 8.61
CA SER A 145 2.35 -23.33 9.24
C SER A 145 3.12 -22.33 8.39
N VAL A 146 2.52 -21.16 8.18
CA VAL A 146 3.15 -19.99 7.57
C VAL A 146 3.11 -18.81 8.53
N LYS A 147 3.83 -17.75 8.19
CA LYS A 147 3.82 -16.48 8.93
C LYS A 147 3.12 -15.39 8.14
N VAL A 148 2.39 -14.54 8.85
CA VAL A 148 1.89 -13.26 8.37
C VAL A 148 2.75 -12.16 8.99
N HIS A 149 3.48 -11.44 8.17
CA HIS A 149 4.22 -10.24 8.56
C HIS A 149 3.30 -9.03 8.41
N VAL A 150 2.98 -8.41 9.55
CA VAL A 150 2.23 -7.15 9.63
C VAL A 150 3.24 -6.02 9.81
N TYR A 151 3.33 -5.15 8.82
CA TYR A 151 4.15 -3.93 8.93
C TYR A 151 3.26 -2.75 9.30
N ALA A 152 3.85 -1.75 9.97
CA ALA A 152 3.18 -0.47 10.16
C ALA A 152 2.81 0.09 8.78
N GLN A 153 1.58 0.56 8.63
CA GLN A 153 1.20 1.30 7.44
C GLN A 153 2.05 2.57 7.39
N SER A 154 2.96 2.66 6.42
CA SER A 154 3.49 3.95 6.00
C SER A 154 2.36 4.68 5.29
N VAL A 155 2.28 6.00 5.49
CA VAL A 155 1.36 6.80 4.68
C VAL A 155 1.90 6.76 3.24
N SER A 156 1.11 6.24 2.30
CA SER A 156 1.47 6.26 0.90
C SER A 156 1.31 7.67 0.32
N THR A 157 2.15 8.01 -0.66
CA THR A 157 2.06 9.28 -1.40
C THR A 157 0.68 9.42 -2.06
N GLU A 158 0.09 8.31 -2.53
CA GLU A 158 -1.25 8.29 -3.13
C GLU A 158 -2.34 8.71 -2.13
N LEU A 159 -2.31 8.17 -0.91
CA LEU A 159 -3.27 8.53 0.14
C LEU A 159 -3.11 10.00 0.54
N LEU A 160 -1.86 10.47 0.71
CA LEU A 160 -1.59 11.87 0.98
C LEU A 160 -2.15 12.75 -0.16
N ASN A 161 -1.85 12.43 -1.42
CA ASN A 161 -2.33 13.18 -2.58
C ASN A 161 -3.86 13.24 -2.65
N GLN A 162 -4.57 12.15 -2.37
CA GLN A 162 -6.03 12.15 -2.33
C GLN A 162 -6.58 13.12 -1.29
N LYS A 163 -5.97 13.18 -0.10
CA LYS A 163 -6.38 14.12 0.96
C LYS A 163 -6.03 15.57 0.61
N LEU A 164 -4.86 15.79 0.01
CA LEU A 164 -4.46 17.12 -0.47
C LEU A 164 -5.41 17.63 -1.55
N ASP A 165 -5.84 16.79 -2.49
CA ASP A 165 -6.79 17.17 -3.55
C ASP A 165 -8.11 17.71 -2.97
N ALA A 166 -8.63 17.06 -1.93
CA ALA A 166 -9.82 17.53 -1.25
C ALA A 166 -9.64 18.91 -0.62
N VAL A 167 -8.45 19.21 -0.07
CA VAL A 167 -8.12 20.53 0.46
C VAL A 167 -7.94 21.54 -0.67
N LEU A 168 -7.15 21.21 -1.69
CA LEU A 168 -6.84 22.09 -2.83
C LEU A 168 -8.09 22.52 -3.57
N ALA A 169 -9.10 21.64 -3.69
CA ALA A 169 -10.41 22.00 -4.25
C ALA A 169 -11.12 23.14 -3.50
N THR A 170 -10.75 23.41 -2.24
CA THR A 170 -11.32 24.48 -1.41
C THR A 170 -10.46 25.74 -1.36
N ILE A 171 -9.15 25.63 -1.53
CA ILE A 171 -8.21 26.76 -1.37
C ILE A 171 -7.60 27.26 -2.68
N VAL A 172 -7.69 26.50 -3.77
CA VAL A 172 -7.14 26.87 -5.09
C VAL A 172 -8.26 26.92 -6.15
N THR A 173 -8.19 27.93 -7.02
CA THR A 173 -9.05 28.05 -8.21
C THR A 173 -8.22 27.93 -9.50
N PRO A 174 -8.82 27.51 -10.64
CA PRO A 174 -8.10 27.36 -11.90
C PRO A 174 -7.40 28.63 -12.42
N GLN A 175 -7.84 29.82 -11.98
CA GLN A 175 -7.31 31.11 -12.42
C GLN A 175 -6.12 31.59 -11.56
N MET A 176 -5.83 30.93 -10.44
CA MET A 176 -4.70 31.31 -9.58
C MET A 176 -3.38 31.00 -10.27
N ASP A 177 -2.49 31.98 -10.29
CA ASP A 177 -1.09 31.76 -10.63
C ASP A 177 -0.33 31.09 -9.47
N ARG A 178 0.94 30.74 -9.71
CA ARG A 178 1.79 30.07 -8.71
C ARG A 178 1.96 30.92 -7.43
N GLU A 179 1.96 32.25 -7.54
CA GLU A 179 2.05 33.13 -6.38
C GLU A 179 0.80 33.01 -5.50
N ALA A 180 -0.38 33.15 -6.10
CA ALA A 180 -1.65 33.02 -5.40
C ALA A 180 -1.84 31.62 -4.79
N GLN A 181 -1.45 30.57 -5.52
CA GLN A 181 -1.46 29.19 -5.01
C GLN A 181 -0.56 29.03 -3.78
N CYS A 182 0.69 29.51 -3.84
CA CYS A 182 1.61 29.49 -2.71
C CYS A 182 1.03 30.22 -1.49
N ARG A 183 0.41 31.39 -1.68
CA ARG A 183 -0.21 32.16 -0.59
C ARG A 183 -1.42 31.45 0.03
N ALA A 184 -2.25 30.79 -0.79
CA ALA A 184 -3.37 30.01 -0.30
C ALA A 184 -2.92 28.79 0.53
N VAL A 185 -1.93 28.04 0.02
CA VAL A 185 -1.30 26.93 0.75
C VAL A 185 -0.68 27.42 2.06
N TYR A 186 0.04 28.55 2.03
CA TYR A 186 0.65 29.13 3.22
C TYR A 186 -0.39 29.42 4.31
N ALA A 187 -1.47 30.09 3.94
CA ALA A 187 -2.56 30.43 4.87
C ALA A 187 -3.20 29.16 5.45
N TYR A 188 -3.50 28.18 4.61
CA TYR A 188 -4.08 26.91 5.05
C TYR A 188 -3.17 26.15 6.02
N VAL A 189 -1.88 26.00 5.70
CA VAL A 189 -0.92 25.29 6.56
C VAL A 189 -0.76 25.97 7.91
N GLN A 190 -0.73 27.31 7.94
CA GLN A 190 -0.64 28.07 9.20
C GLN A 190 -1.88 28.00 10.07
N ASP A 191 -3.07 27.91 9.46
CA ASP A 191 -4.33 27.74 10.18
C ASP A 191 -4.47 26.29 10.69
N ARG A 192 -4.08 25.32 9.86
CA ARG A 192 -4.31 23.90 10.11
C ARG A 192 -3.40 23.30 11.18
N ILE A 193 -2.14 23.76 11.24
CA ILE A 193 -1.11 23.18 12.10
C ILE A 193 -0.79 24.15 13.24
N ALA A 194 -0.84 23.65 14.47
CA ALA A 194 -0.32 24.32 15.66
C ALA A 194 1.09 23.83 16.01
N TYR A 195 1.98 24.73 16.45
CA TYR A 195 3.35 24.35 16.80
C TYR A 195 3.40 23.56 18.12
N ALA A 196 4.00 22.37 18.09
CA ALA A 196 4.25 21.51 19.25
C ALA A 196 5.63 20.84 19.11
N GLY A 197 6.42 20.85 20.19
CA GLY A 197 7.84 20.45 20.17
C GLY A 197 8.10 18.96 19.89
N THR A 198 9.21 18.72 19.16
CA THR A 198 9.89 17.48 18.75
C THR A 198 9.04 16.26 18.45
N ALA A 199 8.79 16.04 17.15
CA ALA A 199 8.38 14.74 16.63
C ALA A 199 9.59 13.82 16.39
N GLU A 200 9.36 12.50 16.43
CA GLU A 200 10.34 11.51 15.99
C GLU A 200 10.70 11.72 14.50
N LYS A 201 11.91 11.29 14.10
CA LYS A 201 12.36 11.34 12.70
C LYS A 201 11.53 10.39 11.83
N LYS A 202 10.40 10.89 11.34
CA LYS A 202 9.49 10.22 10.42
C LYS A 202 9.88 10.54 8.97
N ASP A 203 9.49 9.66 8.06
CA ASP A 203 9.42 9.96 6.63
C ASP A 203 8.55 11.21 6.39
N TRP A 204 8.91 12.06 5.41
CA TRP A 204 8.26 13.35 5.21
C TRP A 204 6.79 13.21 4.77
N VAL A 205 6.42 12.15 4.04
CA VAL A 205 5.02 11.88 3.64
C VAL A 205 4.18 11.60 4.87
N ALA A 206 4.69 10.76 5.78
CA ALA A 206 4.03 10.49 7.06
C ALA A 206 3.94 11.74 7.95
N ALA A 207 5.01 12.53 8.01
CA ALA A 207 5.03 13.78 8.77
C ALA A 207 4.00 14.81 8.25
N ALA A 208 3.87 14.93 6.93
CA ALA A 208 2.87 15.80 6.30
C ALA A 208 1.45 15.33 6.61
N TYR A 209 1.18 14.03 6.44
CA TYR A 209 -0.14 13.46 6.66
C TYR A 209 -0.59 13.56 8.12
N ASP A 210 0.29 13.22 9.05
CA ASP A 210 -0.01 13.32 10.49
C ASP A 210 -0.36 14.76 10.85
N ALA A 211 0.47 15.72 10.46
CA ALA A 211 0.28 17.13 10.80
C ALA A 211 -1.01 17.71 10.19
N LEU A 212 -1.33 17.35 8.94
CA LEU A 212 -2.50 17.88 8.23
C LEU A 212 -3.81 17.17 8.55
N PHE A 213 -3.80 15.86 8.82
CA PHE A 213 -5.02 15.05 8.82
C PHE A 213 -5.23 14.23 10.09
N VAL A 214 -4.24 14.14 10.98
CA VAL A 214 -4.34 13.37 12.22
C VAL A 214 -4.25 14.27 13.44
N THR A 215 -3.11 14.94 13.64
CA THR A 215 -2.83 15.69 14.87
C THR A 215 -3.26 17.14 14.79
N GLY A 216 -3.16 17.78 13.62
CA GLY A 216 -3.30 19.24 13.52
C GLY A 216 -2.18 19.99 14.25
N SER A 217 -1.06 19.33 14.55
CA SER A 217 0.06 19.91 15.29
C SER A 217 1.39 19.28 14.93
N GLY A 218 2.48 20.04 15.02
CA GLY A 218 3.84 19.52 14.80
C GLY A 218 4.92 20.58 14.94
N ASP A 219 6.16 20.21 14.63
CA ASP A 219 7.33 21.11 14.68
C ASP A 219 7.68 21.65 13.29
N CYS A 220 8.84 22.32 13.17
CA CYS A 220 9.29 22.90 11.89
C CYS A 220 9.35 21.89 10.74
N TYR A 221 9.68 20.62 11.02
CA TYR A 221 9.74 19.58 10.00
C TYR A 221 8.34 19.21 9.52
N SER A 222 7.35 19.18 10.43
CA SER A 222 5.94 18.98 10.07
C SER A 222 5.38 20.10 9.19
N TYR A 223 5.66 21.37 9.51
CA TYR A 223 5.27 22.51 8.67
C TYR A 223 5.91 22.44 7.28
N PHE A 224 7.21 22.15 7.23
CA PHE A 224 7.95 21.97 5.99
C PHE A 224 7.37 20.82 5.15
N ALA A 225 7.16 19.65 5.74
CA ALA A 225 6.64 18.49 5.04
C ALA A 225 5.22 18.73 4.49
N ALA A 226 4.35 19.38 5.27
CA ALA A 226 3.02 19.78 4.83
C ALA A 226 3.07 20.76 3.65
N ALA A 227 3.93 21.78 3.73
CA ALA A 227 4.14 22.74 2.63
C ALA A 227 4.65 22.05 1.37
N LYS A 228 5.70 21.23 1.49
CA LYS A 228 6.29 20.43 0.41
C LYS A 228 5.22 19.57 -0.28
N ALA A 229 4.39 18.89 0.50
CA ALA A 229 3.33 18.03 -0.02
C ALA A 229 2.35 18.78 -0.94
N PHE A 230 1.88 19.97 -0.53
CA PHE A 230 1.02 20.80 -1.38
C PHE A 230 1.75 21.33 -2.62
N LEU A 231 3.00 21.78 -2.47
CA LEU A 231 3.81 22.31 -3.58
C LEU A 231 4.07 21.25 -4.64
N GLU A 232 4.44 20.04 -4.24
CA GLU A 232 4.61 18.90 -5.14
C GLU A 232 3.28 18.51 -5.79
N ARG A 233 2.18 18.48 -5.04
CA ARG A 233 0.85 18.14 -5.59
C ARG A 233 0.37 19.15 -6.64
N LEU A 234 0.69 20.43 -6.46
CA LEU A 234 0.40 21.51 -7.40
C LEU A 234 1.39 21.59 -8.58
N GLY A 235 2.48 20.80 -8.56
CA GLY A 235 3.53 20.87 -9.58
C GLY A 235 4.32 22.18 -9.54
N ILE A 236 4.41 22.84 -8.38
CA ILE A 236 5.21 24.05 -8.19
C ILE A 236 6.66 23.61 -7.89
N PRO A 237 7.65 24.00 -8.73
CA PRO A 237 9.04 23.61 -8.48
C PRO A 237 9.51 24.15 -7.13
N ASN A 238 10.04 23.26 -6.31
CA ASN A 238 10.50 23.59 -4.97
C ASN A 238 11.77 22.81 -4.61
N MET A 239 12.54 23.36 -3.67
CA MET A 239 13.76 22.74 -3.14
C MET A 239 13.72 22.76 -1.62
N ASP A 240 14.12 21.65 -1.02
CA ASP A 240 14.16 21.48 0.42
C ASP A 240 15.39 22.20 0.99
N ILE A 241 15.19 23.07 1.98
CA ILE A 241 16.28 23.75 2.69
C ILE A 241 16.31 23.26 4.13
N GLN A 242 17.51 22.84 4.55
CA GLN A 242 17.85 22.65 5.94
C GLN A 242 18.80 23.78 6.37
N ARG A 243 18.56 24.35 7.56
CA ARG A 243 19.55 25.24 8.18
C ARG A 243 20.92 24.57 8.23
N THR A 244 21.98 25.32 7.90
CA THR A 244 23.36 24.81 7.88
C THR A 244 23.65 23.96 9.12
N PRO A 245 23.91 22.65 8.95
CA PRO A 245 24.13 21.75 10.07
C PRO A 245 25.28 22.22 10.98
N GLY A 246 25.06 22.19 12.30
CA GLY A 246 26.08 22.55 13.29
C GLY A 246 26.26 24.06 13.53
N LEU A 247 25.55 24.93 12.81
CA LEU A 247 25.61 26.38 13.04
C LEU A 247 25.01 26.79 14.40
N VAL A 248 23.93 26.12 14.81
CA VAL A 248 23.29 26.21 16.14
C VAL A 248 22.81 24.81 16.56
N GLN A 249 22.40 24.64 17.83
CA GLN A 249 22.01 23.34 18.38
C GLN A 249 20.75 22.76 17.70
N GLU A 250 19.74 23.60 17.47
CA GLU A 250 18.50 23.18 16.83
C GLU A 250 18.69 23.09 15.30
N THR A 251 17.76 22.43 14.62
CA THR A 251 17.65 22.49 13.15
C THR A 251 16.39 23.25 12.75
N HIS A 252 16.31 23.65 11.48
CA HIS A 252 15.12 24.27 10.90
C HIS A 252 15.01 23.85 9.44
N TYR A 253 13.78 23.58 9.00
CA TYR A 253 13.48 23.15 7.63
C TYR A 253 12.45 24.08 7.00
N TRP A 254 12.65 24.42 5.73
CA TRP A 254 11.71 25.18 4.92
C TRP A 254 11.97 24.92 3.43
N SER A 255 11.24 25.58 2.52
CA SER A 255 11.40 25.39 1.08
C SER A 255 11.84 26.66 0.36
N LEU A 256 12.55 26.50 -0.75
CA LEU A 256 12.62 27.51 -1.81
C LEU A 256 11.60 27.13 -2.89
N VAL A 257 10.84 28.10 -3.41
CA VAL A 257 9.78 27.84 -4.43
C VAL A 257 9.97 28.74 -5.64
N ASN A 258 9.79 28.18 -6.84
CA ASN A 258 9.82 28.93 -8.09
C ASN A 258 8.40 29.29 -8.53
N ILE A 259 8.04 30.56 -8.38
CA ILE A 259 6.75 31.10 -8.87
C ILE A 259 6.85 31.64 -10.31
N GLY A 260 8.06 31.66 -10.89
CA GLY A 260 8.30 32.05 -12.27
C GLY A 260 8.10 30.88 -13.24
N THR A 261 8.54 31.06 -14.48
CA THR A 261 8.57 29.98 -15.51
C THR A 261 9.96 29.35 -15.56
N ASP A 262 10.12 28.27 -16.30
CA ASP A 262 11.45 27.64 -16.48
C ASP A 262 12.42 28.55 -17.24
N ALA A 263 11.91 29.39 -18.14
CA ALA A 263 12.70 30.37 -18.90
C ALA A 263 13.01 31.65 -18.09
N ALA A 264 12.21 31.96 -17.07
CA ALA A 264 12.36 33.13 -16.22
C ALA A 264 12.04 32.76 -14.77
N PRO A 265 12.93 31.99 -14.11
CA PRO A 265 12.68 31.50 -12.76
C PRO A 265 12.68 32.66 -11.76
N ARG A 266 11.77 32.59 -10.80
CA ARG A 266 11.65 33.54 -9.69
C ARG A 266 11.55 32.75 -8.40
N TRP A 267 12.71 32.52 -7.77
CA TRP A 267 12.82 31.74 -6.54
C TRP A 267 12.58 32.60 -5.30
N TYR A 268 11.79 32.11 -4.37
CA TYR A 268 11.54 32.76 -3.08
C TYR A 268 11.55 31.75 -1.94
N HIS A 269 11.90 32.20 -0.75
CA HIS A 269 11.76 31.43 0.47
C HIS A 269 10.28 31.24 0.84
N PHE A 270 9.94 30.02 1.20
CA PHE A 270 8.60 29.61 1.63
C PHE A 270 8.70 28.82 2.93
N ASP A 271 8.45 29.52 4.04
CA ASP A 271 8.54 28.97 5.39
C ASP A 271 7.22 29.17 6.14
N CYS A 272 6.41 28.12 6.16
CA CYS A 272 5.11 28.10 6.85
C CYS A 272 5.23 28.05 8.37
N THR A 273 6.44 27.84 8.93
CA THR A 273 6.61 27.56 10.35
C THR A 273 6.19 28.73 11.22
N ARG A 274 5.19 28.49 12.07
CA ARG A 274 4.66 29.47 13.02
C ARG A 274 5.00 29.07 14.45
N LEU A 275 6.14 29.53 14.97
CA LEU A 275 6.65 29.11 16.30
C LEU A 275 5.73 29.51 17.47
N THR A 276 5.01 30.62 17.36
CA THR A 276 4.10 31.12 18.41
C THR A 276 2.92 31.87 17.78
N SER A 277 1.85 32.09 18.54
CA SER A 277 0.74 32.96 18.13
C SER A 277 1.20 34.40 17.83
N SER A 278 2.26 34.87 18.51
CA SER A 278 2.92 36.18 18.33
C SER A 278 3.95 36.24 17.19
N TYR A 279 4.07 35.19 16.36
CA TYR A 279 4.99 35.19 15.22
C TYR A 279 4.50 36.20 14.16
N LYS A 280 5.10 37.40 14.14
CA LYS A 280 4.59 38.57 13.37
C LYS A 280 5.07 38.65 11.93
N VAL A 281 6.14 37.93 11.57
CA VAL A 281 6.80 38.09 10.27
C VAL A 281 6.40 36.93 9.36
N SER A 282 5.71 37.24 8.25
CA SER A 282 5.39 36.24 7.23
C SER A 282 6.68 35.60 6.68
N GLY A 283 6.69 34.28 6.56
CA GLY A 283 7.69 33.49 5.84
C GLY A 283 7.27 33.16 4.41
N CYS A 284 6.20 33.77 3.91
CA CYS A 284 5.63 33.47 2.59
C CYS A 284 6.31 34.32 1.50
N LEU A 285 7.03 33.66 0.60
CA LEU A 285 7.62 34.26 -0.61
C LEU A 285 8.57 35.43 -0.29
N LEU A 286 9.63 35.15 0.48
CA LEU A 286 10.64 36.13 0.85
C LEU A 286 11.87 36.06 -0.05
N THR A 287 12.54 37.20 -0.25
CA THR A 287 13.86 37.26 -0.88
C THR A 287 14.98 36.92 0.13
N ASP A 288 16.18 36.61 -0.35
CA ASP A 288 17.34 36.40 0.52
C ASP A 288 17.65 37.64 1.37
N ALA A 289 17.41 38.83 0.82
CA ALA A 289 17.58 40.09 1.55
C ALA A 289 16.62 40.16 2.75
N GLN A 290 15.36 39.76 2.57
CA GLN A 290 14.38 39.70 3.66
C GLN A 290 14.70 38.60 4.67
N VAL A 291 15.16 37.44 4.21
CA VAL A 291 15.59 36.35 5.11
C VAL A 291 16.78 36.78 5.98
N ARG A 292 17.81 37.39 5.39
CA ARG A 292 18.95 37.95 6.14
C ARG A 292 18.54 39.08 7.08
N ALA A 293 17.64 39.97 6.63
CA ALA A 293 17.09 41.04 7.45
C ALA A 293 16.34 40.48 8.67
N TYR A 294 15.59 39.38 8.50
CA TYR A 294 14.91 38.69 9.58
C TYR A 294 15.88 38.11 10.61
N ASP A 295 16.97 37.48 10.17
CA ASP A 295 17.99 36.96 11.08
C ASP A 295 18.68 38.08 11.88
N LYS A 296 18.97 39.22 11.24
CA LYS A 296 19.46 40.44 11.93
C LYS A 296 18.44 40.97 12.94
N TRP A 297 17.16 41.07 12.56
CA TRP A 297 16.08 41.52 13.42
C TRP A 297 15.91 40.64 14.66
N ARG A 298 16.12 39.32 14.53
CA ARG A 298 16.19 38.38 15.67
C ARG A 298 17.56 38.29 16.32
N ALA A 299 18.31 39.40 16.37
CA ALA A 299 19.60 39.50 17.03
C ALA A 299 20.63 38.43 16.59
N GLY A 300 20.64 38.07 15.30
CA GLY A 300 21.57 37.07 14.78
C GLY A 300 21.19 35.63 15.09
N SER A 301 19.89 35.32 15.23
CA SER A 301 19.43 33.96 15.56
C SER A 301 19.78 32.87 14.53
N TYR A 302 20.30 33.24 13.35
CA TYR A 302 20.57 32.32 12.23
C TYR A 302 19.38 31.42 11.90
N PHE A 303 18.16 31.93 12.08
CA PHE A 303 16.94 31.13 12.02
C PHE A 303 16.77 30.47 10.64
N ARG A 304 17.06 31.22 9.58
CA ARG A 304 17.01 30.78 8.18
C ARG A 304 18.38 30.85 7.49
N ALA A 305 19.46 30.64 8.24
CA ALA A 305 20.80 30.56 7.67
C ALA A 305 21.00 29.23 6.94
N TYR A 306 21.47 29.26 5.70
CA TYR A 306 21.70 28.07 4.88
C TYR A 306 22.88 28.30 3.93
N ASP A 307 23.42 27.22 3.37
CA ASP A 307 24.47 27.30 2.36
C ASP A 307 23.86 27.71 1.01
N THR A 308 23.99 29.00 0.67
CA THR A 308 23.43 29.56 -0.57
C THR A 308 24.10 29.01 -1.82
N THR A 309 25.27 28.37 -1.73
CA THR A 309 25.96 27.81 -2.90
C THR A 309 25.27 26.57 -3.48
N LEU A 310 24.38 25.95 -2.69
CA LEU A 310 23.62 24.75 -3.07
C LEU A 310 22.29 25.06 -3.78
N TYR A 311 21.90 26.33 -3.85
CA TYR A 311 20.57 26.76 -4.31
C TYR A 311 20.67 27.90 -5.34
N PRO A 312 19.66 28.04 -6.22
CA PRO A 312 19.57 29.22 -7.07
C PRO A 312 19.40 30.48 -6.23
N ALA A 313 19.90 31.61 -6.74
CA ALA A 313 19.67 32.91 -6.12
C ALA A 313 18.16 33.21 -6.06
N SER A 314 17.69 33.72 -4.91
CA SER A 314 16.32 34.21 -4.83
C SER A 314 16.12 35.43 -5.74
N ALA A 315 14.87 35.70 -6.08
CA ALA A 315 14.47 36.93 -6.72
C ALA A 315 14.75 38.14 -5.81
N THR A 316 15.02 39.30 -6.43
CA THR A 316 15.30 40.55 -5.71
C THR A 316 14.06 41.41 -5.47
N ALA A 317 12.99 41.20 -6.26
CA ALA A 317 11.74 41.94 -6.12
C ALA A 317 11.02 41.54 -4.83
N ILE A 318 10.75 42.50 -3.95
CA ILE A 318 9.98 42.26 -2.72
C ILE A 318 8.50 42.23 -3.06
N ILE A 319 7.89 41.04 -2.95
CA ILE A 319 6.44 40.82 -3.19
C ILE A 319 5.65 40.54 -1.91
N THR A 320 6.34 40.34 -0.78
CA THR A 320 5.72 40.24 0.55
C THR A 320 6.36 41.30 1.45
N PRO A 321 5.85 42.54 1.46
CA PRO A 321 6.43 43.61 2.28
C PRO A 321 6.21 43.33 3.77
N ILE A 322 7.25 43.57 4.59
CA ILE A 322 7.22 43.38 6.05
C ILE A 322 7.85 44.61 6.69
N SER A 323 7.01 45.42 7.33
CA SER A 323 7.40 46.71 7.92
C SER A 323 8.57 46.61 8.90
N GLU A 324 8.57 45.57 9.73
CA GLU A 324 9.53 45.32 10.79
C GLU A 324 10.94 45.07 10.26
N LEU A 325 11.07 44.62 9.01
CA LEU A 325 12.35 44.34 8.38
C LEU A 325 12.99 45.56 7.73
N GLY A 326 12.24 46.66 7.55
CA GLY A 326 12.70 47.88 6.88
C GLY A 326 14.10 48.35 7.34
N PRO A 327 14.36 48.48 8.66
CA PRO A 327 15.66 48.90 9.18
C PRO A 327 16.83 47.92 8.91
N TYR A 328 16.54 46.68 8.53
CA TYR A 328 17.51 45.58 8.44
C TYR A 328 17.82 45.14 6.99
N LEU A 329 17.12 45.71 6.02
CA LEU A 329 17.27 45.43 4.58
C LEU A 329 18.51 46.06 3.93
N GLN A 330 19.24 46.90 4.67
CA GLN A 330 20.51 47.50 4.24
C GLN A 330 21.68 46.52 4.34
#